data_AF-A0AA48H1Y3-F1
#
_entry.id   AF-A0AA48H1Y3-F1
#
_cell.length_a   1.000
_cell.length_b   1.000
_cell.length_c   1.000
_cell.angle_alpha   90.00
_cell.angle_beta   90.00
_cell.angle_gamma   90.00
#
_symmetry.space_group_name_H-M   'P 1'
#
loop_
_entity.id
_entity.type
_entity.pdbx_description
1 polymer ?
#
loop_
_entity_poly.entity_id
_entity_poly.type
_entity_poly.pdbx_seq_one_letter_code
_entity_poly.pdbx_strand_id
1 'polypeptide(L)'
;MGVEKMDWHGVDLVVTTQARTLVDCLDRPDLSGGWEEAWRSLEKMRWVDVGEVHAYLCLLGNATTSALTGFFLEQHQDHFAFEGGSLQQLEDLRPQGRHYLDRQKGGRLSARWNLIVPDALWNRAWEEPS
;
A
#
# COMPACT_ATOMS: atom_id res chain seq x y z
N MET A 1 -12.46 -4.68 12.10
CA MET A 1 -11.00 -4.62 11.83
C MET A 1 -10.73 -3.36 11.03
N GLY A 2 -9.57 -2.74 11.21
CA GLY A 2 -9.19 -1.56 10.44
C GLY A 2 -9.79 -0.23 10.91
N VAL A 3 -10.40 -0.17 12.10
CA VAL A 3 -10.85 1.10 12.70
C VAL A 3 -10.45 1.18 14.16
N GLU A 4 -10.18 2.39 14.62
CA GLU A 4 -9.85 2.69 16.00
C GLU A 4 -10.59 3.94 16.49
N LYS A 5 -10.67 4.09 17.81
CA LYS A 5 -11.22 5.30 18.42
C LYS A 5 -10.12 6.29 18.69
N MET A 6 -10.34 7.55 18.33
CA MET A 6 -9.44 8.66 18.58
C MET A 6 -10.22 9.80 19.22
N ASP A 7 -9.70 10.35 20.32
CA ASP A 7 -10.22 11.60 20.87
C ASP A 7 -9.75 12.77 20.00
N TRP A 8 -10.72 13.57 19.55
CA TRP A 8 -10.44 14.84 18.89
C TRP A 8 -11.21 15.95 19.57
N HIS A 9 -10.50 16.72 20.40
CA HIS A 9 -11.06 17.82 21.19
C HIS A 9 -12.24 17.40 22.10
N GLY A 10 -12.13 16.24 22.76
CA GLY A 10 -13.17 15.73 23.65
C GLY A 10 -14.30 15.00 22.94
N VAL A 11 -14.15 14.71 21.65
CA VAL A 11 -15.09 13.91 20.86
C VAL A 11 -14.42 12.62 20.42
N ASP A 12 -15.01 11.49 20.83
CA ASP A 12 -14.62 10.16 20.35
C ASP A 12 -15.01 10.00 18.87
N LEU A 13 -14.01 9.99 17.99
CA LEU A 13 -14.16 9.69 16.57
C LEU A 13 -13.77 8.24 16.29
N VAL A 14 -14.45 7.61 15.34
CA VAL A 14 -14.03 6.33 14.77
C VAL A 14 -13.29 6.62 13.47
N VAL A 15 -12.01 6.29 13.41
CA VAL A 15 -11.14 6.54 12.27
C VAL A 15 -10.58 5.22 11.75
N THR A 16 -10.06 5.21 10.51
CA THR A 16 -9.34 4.06 9.98
C THR A 16 -7.99 3.92 10.65
N THR A 17 -7.56 2.68 10.86
CA THR A 17 -6.16 2.43 11.27
C THR A 17 -5.21 2.75 10.12
N GLN A 18 -3.92 2.87 10.44
CA GLN A 18 -2.89 3.07 9.43
C GLN A 18 -2.86 1.94 8.40
N ALA A 19 -2.98 0.69 8.84
CA ALA A 19 -3.03 -0.47 7.96
C ALA A 19 -4.19 -0.38 6.95
N ARG A 20 -5.40 -0.06 7.42
CA ARG A 20 -6.56 0.10 6.55
C ARG A 20 -6.40 1.27 5.59
N THR A 21 -5.94 2.42 6.09
CA THR A 21 -5.75 3.63 5.29
C THR A 21 -4.76 3.37 4.15
N LEU A 22 -3.65 2.71 4.45
CA LEU A 22 -2.65 2.30 3.47
C LEU A 22 -3.25 1.44 2.36
N VAL A 23 -3.95 0.37 2.74
CA VAL A 23 -4.53 -0.58 1.78
C VAL A 23 -5.64 0.08 0.95
N ASP A 24 -6.55 0.82 1.58
CA ASP A 24 -7.68 1.47 0.90
C ASP A 24 -7.18 2.50 -0.13
N CYS A 25 -6.15 3.30 0.20
CA CYS A 25 -5.56 4.27 -0.73
C CYS A 25 -4.85 3.62 -1.92
N LEU A 26 -4.28 2.42 -1.76
CA LEU A 26 -3.62 1.68 -2.83
C LEU A 26 -4.62 0.88 -3.70
N ASP A 27 -5.71 0.40 -3.12
CA ASP A 27 -6.79 -0.27 -3.86
C ASP A 27 -7.57 0.71 -4.74
N ARG A 28 -7.83 1.91 -4.20
CA ARG A 28 -8.67 2.95 -4.82
C ARG A 28 -7.95 4.30 -4.85
N PRO A 29 -6.85 4.43 -5.62
CA PRO A 29 -6.12 5.68 -5.75
C PRO A 29 -7.00 6.81 -6.28
N ASP A 30 -8.06 6.51 -7.04
CA ASP A 30 -9.04 7.48 -7.53
C ASP A 30 -9.81 8.19 -6.41
N LEU A 31 -9.90 7.58 -5.22
CA LEU A 31 -10.52 8.17 -4.03
C LEU A 31 -9.51 8.91 -3.11
N SER A 32 -8.23 8.90 -3.46
CA SER A 32 -7.14 9.52 -2.71
C SER A 32 -6.31 10.51 -3.54
N GLY A 33 -6.91 11.09 -4.58
CA GLY A 33 -6.27 12.12 -5.41
C GLY A 33 -5.44 11.57 -6.58
N GLY A 34 -5.54 10.28 -6.88
CA GLY A 34 -4.78 9.59 -7.91
C GLY A 34 -3.48 8.98 -7.38
N TRP A 35 -2.70 8.38 -8.27
CA TRP A 35 -1.48 7.67 -7.90
C TRP A 35 -0.44 8.55 -7.21
N GLU A 36 -0.22 9.77 -7.70
CA GLU A 36 0.79 10.67 -7.13
C GLU A 36 0.46 11.07 -5.69
N GLU A 37 -0.75 11.59 -5.47
CA GLU A 37 -1.16 12.06 -4.15
C GLU A 37 -1.26 10.91 -3.15
N ALA A 38 -1.82 9.77 -3.57
CA ALA A 38 -1.86 8.57 -2.73
C ALA A 38 -0.44 8.16 -2.30
N TRP A 39 0.49 8.06 -3.25
CA TRP A 39 1.86 7.62 -2.97
C TRP A 39 2.58 8.60 -2.02
N ARG A 40 2.56 9.89 -2.35
CA ARG A 40 3.21 10.94 -1.55
C ARG A 40 2.61 11.07 -0.16
N SER A 41 1.30 10.89 -0.01
CA SER A 41 0.66 10.97 1.30
C SER A 41 0.94 9.74 2.15
N LEU A 42 0.99 8.55 1.56
CA LEU A 42 1.35 7.32 2.26
C LEU A 42 2.83 7.31 2.70
N GLU A 43 3.73 7.90 1.93
CA GLU A 43 5.14 8.07 2.30
C GLU A 43 5.34 8.87 3.60
N LYS A 44 4.38 9.67 4.04
CA LYS A 44 4.47 10.45 5.29
C LYS A 44 4.15 9.63 6.55
N MET A 45 3.63 8.42 6.37
CA MET A 45 3.33 7.52 7.47
C MET A 45 4.64 7.02 8.09
N ARG A 46 4.67 6.93 9.42
CA ARG A 46 5.90 6.60 10.17
C ARG A 46 6.04 5.13 10.51
N TRP A 47 4.91 4.44 10.64
CA TRP A 47 4.88 3.05 11.06
C TRP A 47 3.68 2.35 10.45
N VAL A 48 3.77 1.02 10.35
CA VAL A 48 2.66 0.19 9.92
C VAL A 48 2.70 -1.15 10.65
N ASP A 49 1.55 -1.59 11.15
CA ASP A 49 1.38 -2.94 11.64
C ASP A 49 1.16 -3.89 10.46
N VAL A 50 2.20 -4.66 10.13
CA VAL A 50 2.20 -5.61 9.00
C VAL A 50 1.22 -6.76 9.24
N GLY A 51 1.00 -7.15 10.49
CA GLY A 51 0.02 -8.17 10.85
C GLY A 51 -1.40 -7.70 10.58
N GLU A 52 -1.72 -6.45 10.92
CA GLU A 52 -3.01 -5.84 10.59
C GLU A 52 -3.17 -5.66 9.07
N VAL A 53 -2.13 -5.21 8.36
CA VAL A 53 -2.14 -5.12 6.89
C VAL A 53 -2.45 -6.48 6.27
N HIS A 54 -1.75 -7.54 6.69
CA HIS A 54 -2.00 -8.89 6.18
C HIS A 54 -3.44 -9.33 6.43
N ALA A 55 -3.95 -9.16 7.66
CA ALA A 55 -5.31 -9.53 8.01
C ALA A 55 -6.35 -8.75 7.18
N TYR A 56 -6.11 -7.46 6.96
CA TYR A 56 -7.02 -6.64 6.16
C TYR A 56 -6.97 -6.99 4.65
N LEU A 57 -5.79 -7.26 4.10
CA LEU A 57 -5.65 -7.73 2.71
C LEU A 57 -6.33 -9.09 2.48
N CYS A 58 -6.27 -10.00 3.44
CA CYS A 58 -7.02 -11.26 3.41
C CYS A 58 -8.54 -11.03 3.34
N LEU A 59 -9.05 -10.02 4.07
CA LEU A 59 -10.47 -9.66 4.01
C LEU A 59 -10.85 -8.99 2.69
N LEU A 60 -9.98 -8.15 2.15
CA LEU A 60 -10.19 -7.48 0.86
C LEU A 60 -10.21 -8.48 -0.31
N GLY A 61 -9.37 -9.51 -0.26
CA GLY A 61 -9.36 -10.59 -1.27
C GLY A 61 -8.89 -10.16 -2.66
N ASN A 62 -8.24 -9.00 -2.78
CA ASN A 62 -7.71 -8.48 -4.04
C ASN A 62 -6.20 -8.73 -4.15
N ALA A 63 -5.82 -9.78 -4.89
CA ALA A 63 -4.42 -10.16 -5.05
C ALA A 63 -3.55 -9.06 -5.68
N THR A 64 -4.10 -8.24 -6.58
CA THR A 64 -3.34 -7.15 -7.21
C THR A 64 -3.01 -6.07 -6.18
N THR A 65 -3.98 -5.71 -5.34
CA THR A 65 -3.78 -4.77 -4.23
C THR A 65 -2.81 -5.34 -3.20
N SER A 66 -2.93 -6.63 -2.84
CA SER A 66 -1.98 -7.28 -1.94
C SER A 66 -0.54 -7.20 -2.44
N ALA A 67 -0.32 -7.50 -3.72
CA ALA A 67 0.99 -7.37 -4.34
C ALA A 67 1.48 -5.93 -4.40
N LEU A 68 0.58 -4.97 -4.67
CA LEU A 68 0.93 -3.56 -4.70
C LEU A 68 1.30 -3.02 -3.32
N THR A 69 0.57 -3.40 -2.27
CA THR A 69 0.87 -3.05 -0.88
C THR A 69 2.22 -3.62 -0.47
N GLY A 70 2.47 -4.89 -0.77
CA GLY A 70 3.79 -5.49 -0.53
C GLY A 70 4.91 -4.77 -1.27
N PHE A 71 4.71 -4.44 -2.55
CA PHE A 71 5.64 -3.66 -3.35
C PHE A 71 5.91 -2.29 -2.73
N PHE A 72 4.85 -1.55 -2.35
CA PHE A 72 4.97 -0.24 -1.75
C PHE A 72 5.79 -0.30 -0.45
N LEU A 73 5.48 -1.22 0.45
CA LEU A 73 6.19 -1.35 1.72
C LEU A 73 7.65 -1.79 1.53
N GLU A 74 7.93 -2.65 0.55
CA GLU A 74 9.30 -3.04 0.20
C GLU A 74 10.14 -1.84 -0.27
N GLN A 75 9.57 -0.96 -1.09
CA GLN A 75 10.28 0.25 -1.55
C GLN A 75 10.57 1.24 -0.42
N HIS A 76 9.82 1.19 0.69
CA HIS A 76 9.91 2.15 1.79
C HIS A 76 10.38 1.51 3.10
N GLN A 77 11.07 0.37 3.03
CA GLN A 77 11.50 -0.37 4.21
C GLN A 77 12.44 0.41 5.15
N ASP A 78 13.20 1.37 4.60
CA ASP A 78 14.10 2.23 5.37
C ASP A 78 13.37 3.42 6.02
N HIS A 79 12.12 3.68 5.62
CA HIS A 79 11.29 4.79 6.13
C HIS A 79 10.27 4.35 7.18
N PHE A 80 9.69 3.17 6.99
CA PHE A 80 8.67 2.63 7.90
C PHE A 80 9.28 1.86 9.06
N ALA A 81 8.82 2.15 10.28
CA ALA A 81 8.89 1.17 11.36
C ALA A 81 7.84 0.08 11.11
N PHE A 82 8.28 -1.16 10.92
CA PHE A 82 7.39 -2.31 10.78
C PHE A 82 7.13 -2.95 12.15
N GLU A 83 5.85 -3.08 12.48
CA GLU A 83 5.38 -3.79 13.67
C GLU A 83 4.53 -4.99 13.27
N GLY A 84 4.30 -5.91 14.21
CA GLY A 84 3.30 -6.98 14.03
C GLY A 84 3.63 -8.07 13.00
N GLY A 85 4.77 -8.02 12.30
CA GLY A 85 5.13 -9.05 11.32
C GLY A 85 6.32 -8.74 10.42
N SER A 86 6.43 -9.49 9.33
CA SER A 86 7.42 -9.27 8.27
C SER A 86 6.76 -9.20 6.91
N LEU A 87 7.39 -8.49 5.96
CA LEU A 87 6.88 -8.38 4.59
C LEU A 87 6.77 -9.72 3.87
N GLN A 88 7.52 -10.76 4.28
CA GLN A 88 7.38 -12.10 3.68
C GLN A 88 5.96 -12.66 3.81
N GLN A 89 5.22 -12.30 4.87
CA GLN A 89 3.86 -12.78 5.09
C GLN A 89 2.90 -12.33 3.99
N LEU A 90 3.14 -11.16 3.40
CA LEU A 90 2.30 -10.60 2.34
C LEU A 90 2.52 -11.32 0.99
N GLU A 91 3.64 -12.03 0.84
CA GLU A 91 3.97 -12.72 -0.40
C GLU A 91 3.01 -13.86 -0.73
N ASP A 92 2.41 -14.46 0.29
CA ASP A 92 1.41 -15.53 0.12
C ASP A 92 0.11 -15.01 -0.52
N LEU A 93 -0.11 -13.70 -0.48
CA LEU A 93 -1.30 -13.03 -1.02
C LEU A 93 -1.10 -12.50 -2.45
N ARG A 94 0.12 -12.64 -3.02
CA ARG A 94 0.41 -12.15 -4.37
C ARG A 94 -0.34 -12.96 -5.44
N PRO A 95 -0.57 -12.40 -6.64
CA PRO A 95 -1.13 -13.14 -7.75
C PRO A 95 -0.28 -14.36 -8.11
N GLN A 96 -0.93 -15.47 -8.48
CA GLN A 96 -0.26 -16.71 -8.87
C GLN A 96 0.58 -16.58 -10.14
N GLY A 97 0.26 -15.59 -10.99
CA GLY A 97 1.00 -15.26 -12.20
C GLY A 97 1.21 -13.76 -12.32
N ARG A 98 1.99 -13.34 -13.32
CA ARG A 98 2.30 -11.93 -13.55
C ARG A 98 1.03 -11.13 -13.82
N HIS A 99 0.74 -10.15 -12.97
CA HIS A 99 -0.36 -9.21 -13.14
C HIS A 99 0.17 -7.85 -13.55
N TYR A 100 -0.60 -7.14 -14.37
CA TYR A 100 -0.33 -5.74 -14.68
C TYR A 100 -1.13 -4.89 -13.71
N LEU A 101 -0.48 -3.93 -13.06
CA LEU A 101 -1.19 -2.91 -12.28
C LEU A 101 -2.07 -2.06 -13.21
N ASP A 102 -1.52 -1.68 -14.37
CA ASP A 102 -2.25 -1.00 -15.44
C ASP A 102 -1.79 -1.59 -16.79
N ARG A 103 -2.69 -2.29 -17.48
CA ARG A 103 -2.39 -2.94 -18.77
C ARG A 103 -2.09 -1.94 -19.89
N GLN A 104 -2.61 -0.72 -19.81
CA GLN A 104 -2.41 0.29 -20.83
C GLN A 104 -1.03 0.96 -20.71
N LYS A 105 -0.56 1.15 -19.47
CA LYS A 105 0.75 1.77 -19.20
C LYS A 105 1.90 0.77 -19.27
N GLY A 106 1.65 -0.52 -19.00
CA GLY A 106 2.70 -1.52 -18.91
C GLY A 106 3.64 -1.24 -17.73
N GLY A 107 4.92 -1.57 -17.89
CA GLY A 107 5.97 -1.23 -16.92
C GLY A 107 6.94 -2.37 -16.63
N ARG A 108 7.61 -2.26 -15.48
CA ARG A 108 8.64 -3.20 -15.03
C ARG A 108 8.07 -4.22 -14.05
N LEU A 109 8.47 -5.48 -14.22
CA LEU A 109 8.10 -6.57 -13.33
C LEU A 109 8.84 -6.47 -11.99
N SER A 110 8.09 -6.34 -10.90
CA SER A 110 8.53 -6.77 -9.58
C SER A 110 8.31 -8.27 -9.43
N ALA A 111 9.41 -9.03 -9.52
CA ALA A 111 9.36 -10.49 -9.51
C ALA A 111 8.84 -11.06 -8.18
N ARG A 112 9.21 -10.42 -7.05
CA ARG A 112 8.78 -10.83 -5.70
C ARG A 112 7.26 -10.79 -5.54
N TRP A 113 6.62 -9.81 -6.16
CA TRP A 113 5.18 -9.56 -6.02
C TRP A 113 4.36 -10.02 -7.22
N ASN A 114 4.98 -10.64 -8.23
CA ASN A 114 4.32 -11.00 -9.50
C ASN A 114 3.55 -9.82 -10.13
N LEU A 115 4.05 -8.60 -9.97
CA LEU A 115 3.35 -7.39 -10.37
C LEU A 115 4.18 -6.57 -11.35
N ILE A 116 3.59 -6.24 -12.50
CA ILE A 116 4.15 -5.33 -13.49
C ILE A 116 3.63 -3.94 -13.14
N VAL A 117 4.55 -3.10 -12.67
CA VAL A 117 4.29 -1.78 -12.13
C VAL A 117 4.79 -0.73 -13.12
N PRO A 118 3.98 0.30 -13.46
CA PRO A 118 4.40 1.41 -14.31
C PRO A 118 5.68 2.08 -13.82
N ASP A 119 6.58 2.44 -14.74
CA ASP A 119 7.90 3.04 -14.41
C ASP A 119 7.79 4.31 -13.57
N ALA A 120 6.69 5.04 -13.69
CA ALA A 120 6.47 6.25 -12.93
C ALA A 120 6.27 6.01 -11.42
N LEU A 121 5.83 4.81 -11.01
CA LEU A 121 5.80 4.41 -9.58
C LEU A 121 7.15 3.87 -9.09
N TRP A 122 8.02 3.41 -10.00
CA TRP A 122 9.41 3.03 -9.66
C TRP A 122 10.30 4.23 -9.46
N ASN A 123 10.24 5.17 -10.40
CA ASN A 123 11.15 6.31 -10.47
C ASN A 123 10.58 7.56 -9.81
N ARG A 124 9.37 7.47 -9.26
CA ARG A 124 8.60 8.64 -8.80
C ARG A 124 8.59 9.73 -9.86
N ALA A 125 8.31 9.38 -11.12
CA ALA A 125 8.51 10.26 -12.27
C ALA A 125 7.61 11.52 -12.29
N TRP A 126 6.83 11.73 -11.23
CA TRP A 126 6.02 12.90 -10.91
C TRP A 126 6.70 13.84 -9.90
N GLU A 127 7.85 13.46 -9.31
CA GLU A 127 8.73 14.40 -8.60
C GLU A 127 9.38 15.30 -9.66
N GLU A 128 8.97 16.57 -9.73
CA GLU A 128 9.70 17.57 -10.52
C GLU A 128 11.17 17.59 -10.07
N PRO A 129 12.14 17.67 -11.00
CA PRO A 129 13.54 17.85 -10.62
C PRO A 129 13.66 19.15 -9.82
N SER A 130 14.14 19.05 -8.59
CA SER A 130 14.46 20.20 -7.74
C SER A 130 15.58 21.06 -8.32
#